data_AF-A0A1H4A012-F1
#
_entry.id   AF-A0A1H4A012-F1
#
_cell.length_a   1.000
_cell.length_b   1.000
_cell.length_c   1.000
_cell.angle_alpha   90.00
_cell.angle_beta   90.00
_cell.angle_gamma   90.00
#
_symmetry.space_group_name_H-M   'P 1'
#
loop_
_entity.id
_entity.type
_entity.pdbx_description
1 polymer ?
#
loop_
_entity_poly.entity_id
_entity_poly.type
_entity_poly.pdbx_seq_one_letter_code
_entity_poly.pdbx_strand_id
1 'polypeptide(L)'
;MDVFTLINSKDIREYLWSQDYKFNSLEAAWLIYQCHRLSYEEKKPLWQELIQTMPDCGQPPKGYDMGWSSLHESLNLYIETVDQMIQKFLQDEPIGKYVYMYNCYYRDDEGYSEGYLTVYPTLDVRRQIVGGGNC
;
A
#
# COMPACT_ATOMS: atom_id res chain seq x y z
N MET A 1 0.68 -8.80 -19.86
CA MET A 1 0.07 -8.94 -18.54
C MET A 1 -1.37 -9.44 -18.65
N ASP A 2 -1.77 -10.44 -17.84
CA ASP A 2 -3.16 -10.90 -17.73
C ASP A 2 -3.85 -10.29 -16.49
N VAL A 3 -4.53 -9.16 -16.71
CA VAL A 3 -5.15 -8.34 -15.66
C VAL A 3 -6.33 -9.06 -14.97
N PHE A 4 -7.02 -9.97 -15.66
CA PHE A 4 -8.18 -10.67 -15.11
C PHE A 4 -7.83 -11.53 -13.89
N THR A 5 -6.61 -12.06 -13.83
CA THR A 5 -6.11 -12.88 -12.71
C THR A 5 -6.01 -12.11 -11.38
N LEU A 6 -5.99 -10.78 -11.45
CA LEU A 6 -5.88 -9.87 -10.30
C LEU A 6 -7.22 -9.57 -9.66
N ILE A 7 -8.33 -9.83 -10.36
CA ILE A 7 -9.68 -9.64 -9.83
C ILE A 7 -9.98 -10.74 -8.83
N ASN A 8 -10.16 -10.37 -7.57
CA ASN A 8 -10.44 -11.34 -6.50
C ASN A 8 -11.85 -11.97 -6.61
N SER A 9 -12.82 -11.23 -7.15
CA SER A 9 -14.19 -11.73 -7.35
C SER A 9 -14.31 -12.53 -8.65
N LYS A 10 -14.75 -13.79 -8.53
CA LYS A 10 -15.01 -14.66 -9.67
C LYS A 10 -16.06 -14.06 -10.60
N ASP A 11 -17.18 -13.59 -10.06
CA ASP A 11 -18.31 -13.09 -10.85
C ASP A 11 -17.94 -11.82 -11.63
N ILE A 12 -17.19 -10.90 -11.00
CA ILE A 12 -16.69 -9.69 -11.67
C ILE A 12 -15.72 -10.06 -12.79
N ARG A 13 -14.83 -11.03 -12.54
CA ARG A 13 -13.87 -11.50 -13.54
C ARG A 13 -14.58 -12.09 -14.75
N GLU A 14 -15.53 -13.00 -14.53
CA GLU A 14 -16.30 -13.64 -15.60
C GLU A 14 -17.14 -12.63 -16.38
N TYR A 15 -17.77 -11.68 -15.67
CA TYR A 15 -18.53 -10.61 -16.29
C TYR A 15 -17.64 -9.75 -17.21
N LEU A 16 -16.54 -9.20 -16.72
CA LEU A 16 -15.64 -8.35 -17.53
C LEU A 16 -14.99 -9.14 -18.68
N TRP A 17 -14.68 -10.42 -18.46
CA TRP A 17 -14.17 -11.31 -19.50
C TRP A 17 -15.19 -11.49 -20.63
N SER A 18 -16.46 -11.72 -20.29
CA SER A 18 -17.54 -11.87 -21.27
C SER A 18 -17.75 -10.65 -22.14
N GLN A 19 -17.36 -9.46 -21.65
CA GLN A 19 -17.48 -8.19 -22.36
C GLN A 19 -16.22 -7.81 -23.14
N ASP A 20 -15.18 -8.65 -23.16
CA ASP A 20 -13.86 -8.34 -23.71
C ASP A 20 -13.30 -6.99 -23.20
N TYR A 21 -13.50 -6.71 -21.90
CA TYR A 21 -13.12 -5.44 -21.29
C TYR A 21 -11.62 -5.18 -21.43
N LYS A 22 -11.26 -3.96 -21.86
CA LYS A 22 -9.86 -3.53 -22.01
C LYS A 22 -9.47 -2.62 -20.87
N PHE A 23 -8.62 -3.12 -19.99
CA PHE A 23 -8.09 -2.34 -18.88
C PHE A 23 -7.05 -1.33 -19.36
N ASN A 24 -7.14 -0.10 -18.86
CA ASN A 24 -6.09 0.89 -19.00
C ASN A 24 -5.02 0.72 -17.91
N SER A 25 -3.90 1.44 -18.05
CA SER A 25 -2.75 1.34 -17.15
C SER A 25 -3.09 1.68 -15.70
N LEU A 26 -3.95 2.67 -15.47
CA LEU A 26 -4.36 3.08 -14.13
C LEU A 26 -5.24 2.00 -13.46
N GLU A 27 -6.18 1.41 -14.20
CA GLU A 27 -7.01 0.30 -13.71
C GLU A 27 -6.16 -0.93 -13.38
N ALA A 28 -5.23 -1.29 -14.26
CA ALA A 28 -4.31 -2.40 -14.04
C ALA A 28 -3.44 -2.17 -12.80
N ALA A 29 -2.86 -0.97 -12.64
CA ALA A 29 -2.05 -0.60 -11.48
C ALA A 29 -2.86 -0.69 -10.17
N TRP A 30 -4.10 -0.20 -10.20
CA TRP A 30 -5.01 -0.28 -9.06
C TRP A 30 -5.38 -1.72 -8.71
N LEU A 31 -5.64 -2.57 -9.71
CA LEU A 31 -5.93 -4.00 -9.50
C LEU A 31 -4.74 -4.75 -8.91
N ILE A 32 -3.50 -4.47 -9.34
CA ILE A 32 -2.30 -5.04 -8.71
C ILE A 32 -2.25 -4.63 -7.23
N TYR A 33 -2.45 -3.34 -6.95
CA TYR A 33 -2.40 -2.81 -5.59
C TYR A 33 -3.47 -3.44 -4.68
N GLN A 34 -4.72 -3.54 -5.14
CA GLN A 34 -5.87 -4.09 -4.40
C GLN A 34 -5.93 -5.62 -4.40
N CYS A 35 -5.05 -6.31 -5.12
CA CYS A 35 -5.02 -7.77 -5.08
C CYS A 35 -4.47 -8.24 -3.73
N HIS A 36 -5.36 -8.49 -2.75
CA HIS A 36 -4.99 -8.94 -1.40
C HIS A 36 -4.41 -10.35 -1.35
N ARG A 37 -4.59 -11.14 -2.41
CA ARG A 37 -4.00 -12.47 -2.54
C ARG A 37 -2.48 -12.42 -2.73
N LEU A 38 -1.97 -11.33 -3.30
CA LEU A 38 -0.55 -11.17 -3.63
C LEU A 38 0.18 -10.41 -2.54
N SER A 39 1.35 -10.91 -2.18
CA SER A 39 2.36 -10.21 -1.39
C SER A 39 3.01 -9.07 -2.19
N TYR A 40 3.78 -8.21 -1.51
CA TYR A 40 4.55 -7.16 -2.18
C TYR A 40 5.55 -7.75 -3.19
N GLU A 41 6.24 -8.84 -2.83
CA GLU A 41 7.22 -9.51 -3.70
C GLU A 41 6.58 -10.03 -4.98
N GLU A 42 5.33 -10.50 -4.92
CA GLU A 42 4.59 -10.95 -6.10
C GLU A 42 3.99 -9.78 -6.90
N LYS A 43 3.63 -8.66 -6.26
CA LYS A 43 3.12 -7.45 -6.95
C LYS A 43 4.21 -6.70 -7.70
N LYS A 44 5.43 -6.66 -7.16
CA LYS A 44 6.58 -5.96 -7.75
C LYS A 44 6.84 -6.30 -9.23
N PRO A 45 6.98 -7.58 -9.63
CA PRO A 45 7.18 -7.93 -11.03
C PRO A 45 5.98 -7.56 -11.92
N LEU A 46 4.76 -7.56 -11.38
CA LEU A 46 3.57 -7.13 -12.14
C LEU A 46 3.57 -5.63 -12.41
N TRP A 47 3.97 -4.81 -11.44
CA TRP A 47 4.14 -3.36 -11.68
C TRP A 47 5.27 -3.10 -12.69
N GLN A 48 6.35 -3.88 -12.64
CA GLN A 48 7.44 -3.78 -13.62
C GLN A 48 6.97 -4.19 -15.04
N GLU A 49 6.19 -5.27 -15.16
CA GLU A 49 5.59 -5.67 -16.43
C GLU A 49 4.61 -4.60 -16.95
N LEU A 50 3.79 -4.01 -16.07
CA LEU A 50 2.87 -2.92 -16.42
C LEU A 50 3.64 -1.74 -17.03
N ILE A 51 4.69 -1.27 -16.36
CA ILE A 51 5.54 -0.16 -16.83
C ILE A 51 6.14 -0.45 -18.22
N GLN A 52 6.46 -1.72 -18.51
CA GLN A 52 7.06 -2.12 -19.78
C GLN A 52 6.04 -2.32 -20.91
N THR A 53 4.83 -2.77 -20.58
CA THR A 53 3.87 -3.28 -21.56
C THR A 53 2.64 -2.41 -21.77
N MET A 54 2.35 -1.49 -20.85
CA MET A 54 1.18 -0.61 -20.90
C MET A 54 1.62 0.85 -21.13
N PRO A 55 0.80 1.69 -21.78
CA PRO A 55 1.14 3.09 -22.02
C PRO A 55 1.17 3.89 -20.72
N ASP A 56 2.08 4.85 -20.60
CA ASP A 56 2.07 5.75 -19.46
C ASP A 56 0.86 6.69 -19.48
N CYS A 57 0.39 7.09 -18.31
CA CYS A 57 -0.72 8.02 -18.15
C CYS A 57 -0.55 8.85 -16.88
N GLY A 58 -1.09 10.07 -16.88
CA GLY A 58 -1.19 10.86 -15.65
C GLY A 58 -2.25 10.32 -14.70
N GLN A 59 -2.07 10.58 -13.41
CA GLN A 59 -3.07 10.37 -12.38
C GLN A 59 -3.69 11.72 -11.99
N PRO A 60 -5.03 11.85 -12.03
CA PRO A 60 -5.67 13.10 -11.64
C PRO A 60 -5.42 13.40 -10.16
N PRO A 61 -5.29 14.69 -9.79
CA PRO A 61 -5.14 15.11 -8.41
C PRO A 61 -6.29 14.59 -7.54
N LYS A 62 -5.99 14.19 -6.30
CA LYS A 62 -6.97 13.75 -5.31
C LYS A 62 -6.81 14.56 -4.03
N GLY A 63 -7.81 15.38 -3.71
CA GLY A 63 -7.78 16.23 -2.51
C GLY A 63 -6.66 17.28 -2.63
N TYR A 64 -5.72 17.27 -1.68
CA TYR A 64 -4.56 18.18 -1.65
C TYR A 64 -3.36 17.65 -2.45
N ASP A 65 -3.42 16.43 -2.98
CA ASP A 65 -2.35 15.86 -3.81
C ASP A 65 -2.40 16.48 -5.21
N MET A 66 -1.27 17.00 -5.68
CA MET A 66 -1.14 17.67 -6.99
C MET A 66 -1.31 16.70 -8.18
N GLY A 67 -1.45 15.40 -7.89
CA GLY A 67 -1.54 14.37 -8.91
C GLY A 67 -0.17 14.06 -9.50
N TRP A 68 -0.13 13.02 -10.32
CA TRP A 68 1.11 12.56 -10.95
C TRP A 68 1.02 12.78 -12.45
N SER A 69 2.06 13.36 -13.05
CA SER A 69 2.17 13.47 -14.51
C SER A 69 2.41 12.12 -15.17
N SER A 70 3.02 11.17 -14.44
CA SER A 70 3.36 9.83 -14.91
C SER A 70 3.01 8.79 -13.85
N LEU A 71 2.21 7.81 -14.26
CA LEU A 71 1.92 6.60 -13.47
C LEU A 71 3.18 5.74 -13.36
N HIS A 72 3.99 5.68 -14.41
CA HIS A 72 5.20 4.88 -14.39
C HIS A 72 6.22 5.42 -13.39
N GLU A 73 6.39 6.75 -13.31
CA GLU A 73 7.24 7.39 -12.30
C GLU A 73 6.70 7.14 -10.88
N SER A 74 5.39 7.26 -10.67
CA SER A 74 4.79 7.03 -9.35
C SER A 74 4.95 5.58 -8.87
N LEU A 75 4.79 4.61 -9.77
CA LEU A 75 5.00 3.19 -9.49
C LEU A 75 6.48 2.87 -9.20
N ASN A 76 7.41 3.44 -9.97
CA ASN A 76 8.85 3.26 -9.71
C ASN A 76 9.25 3.82 -8.34
N LEU A 77 8.78 5.03 -8.01
CA LEU A 77 9.04 5.64 -6.70
C LEU A 77 8.45 4.79 -5.57
N TYR A 78 7.24 4.26 -5.75
CA TYR A 78 6.62 3.37 -4.77
C TYR A 78 7.45 2.10 -4.53
N ILE A 79 7.87 1.42 -5.61
CA ILE A 79 8.72 0.22 -5.53
C ILE A 79 10.04 0.55 -4.81
N GLU A 80 10.72 1.62 -5.20
CA GLU A 80 11.99 2.03 -4.59
C GLU A 80 11.81 2.32 -3.09
N THR A 81 10.77 3.08 -2.74
CA THR A 81 10.49 3.46 -1.35
C THR A 81 10.22 2.23 -0.49
N VAL A 82 9.37 1.30 -0.96
CA VAL A 82 9.03 0.09 -0.20
C VAL A 82 10.22 -0.86 -0.10
N ASP A 83 11.01 -1.03 -1.17
CA ASP A 83 12.26 -1.80 -1.12
C ASP A 83 13.22 -1.24 -0.07
N GLN A 84 13.43 0.08 -0.05
CA GLN A 84 14.27 0.74 0.95
C GLN A 84 13.72 0.55 2.37
N MET A 85 12.40 0.63 2.56
CA MET A 85 11.77 0.38 3.85
C MET A 85 11.97 -1.07 4.32
N ILE A 86 11.79 -2.05 3.44
CA ILE A 86 12.03 -3.46 3.74
C ILE A 86 13.50 -3.69 4.07
N GLN A 87 14.43 -3.16 3.28
CA GLN A 87 15.87 -3.28 3.54
C GLN A 87 16.24 -2.67 4.89
N LYS A 88 15.75 -1.46 5.20
CA LYS A 88 15.96 -0.83 6.51
C LYS A 88 15.35 -1.67 7.62
N PHE A 89 14.14 -2.20 7.45
CA PHE A 89 13.48 -3.02 8.46
C PHE A 89 14.23 -4.32 8.77
N LEU A 90 14.85 -4.94 7.76
CA LEU A 90 15.63 -6.17 7.89
C LEU A 90 17.06 -5.95 8.39
N GLN A 91 17.55 -4.69 8.41
CA GLN A 91 18.86 -4.38 8.97
C GLN A 91 18.83 -4.53 10.50
N ASP A 92 19.86 -5.19 11.04
CA ASP A 92 20.07 -5.35 12.48
C ASP A 92 20.71 -4.06 13.03
N GLU A 93 19.92 -2.99 13.13
CA GLU A 93 20.32 -1.73 13.74
C GLU A 93 20.16 -1.80 15.28
N PRO A 94 21.05 -1.16 16.06
CA PRO A 94 20.96 -1.13 17.51
C PRO A 94 19.58 -0.68 18.01
N ILE A 95 19.12 -1.36 19.06
CA ILE A 95 17.88 -1.15 19.80
C ILE A 95 17.60 0.37 19.94
N GLY A 96 16.44 0.83 19.47
CA GLY A 96 15.99 2.22 19.60
C GLY A 96 15.91 3.05 18.33
N LYS A 97 16.20 2.49 17.15
CA LYS A 97 16.17 3.21 15.85
C LYS A 97 14.91 3.01 14.98
N TYR A 98 14.04 2.06 15.30
CA TYR A 98 12.79 1.86 14.55
C TYR A 98 11.58 2.36 15.33
N VAL A 99 10.71 3.02 14.59
CA VAL A 99 9.49 3.63 15.08
C VAL A 99 8.32 2.80 14.60
N TYR A 100 7.66 2.09 15.51
CA TYR A 100 6.40 1.43 15.18
C TYR A 100 5.27 2.45 15.19
N MET A 101 4.61 2.63 14.05
CA MET A 101 3.28 3.23 14.02
C MET A 101 2.26 2.14 14.33
N TYR A 102 1.40 2.40 15.31
CA TYR A 102 0.22 1.57 15.56
C TYR A 102 -1.03 2.43 15.44
N ASN A 103 -2.11 1.84 14.95
CA ASN A 103 -3.45 2.39 15.09
C ASN A 103 -4.16 1.59 16.18
N CYS A 104 -4.56 2.26 17.25
CA CYS A 104 -5.44 1.67 18.27
C CYS A 104 -6.88 2.06 17.93
N TYR A 105 -7.76 1.07 17.84
CA TYR A 105 -9.19 1.26 17.70
C TYR A 105 -9.87 0.74 18.97
N TYR A 106 -10.59 1.60 19.68
CA TYR A 106 -11.46 1.18 20.78
C TYR A 106 -12.83 0.81 20.23
N ARG A 107 -13.54 -0.07 20.95
CA ARG A 107 -14.73 -0.77 20.46
C ARG A 107 -15.91 0.15 20.13
N ASP A 108 -15.92 1.38 20.66
CA ASP A 108 -17.08 2.27 20.66
C ASP A 108 -16.82 3.67 20.03
N ASP A 109 -15.71 3.88 19.31
CA ASP A 109 -15.42 5.21 18.70
C ASP A 109 -16.06 5.38 17.30
N GLU A 110 -17.13 6.18 17.23
CA GLU A 110 -17.65 6.78 16.00
C GLU A 110 -16.75 7.94 15.53
N GLY A 111 -15.53 7.62 15.08
CA GLY A 111 -14.68 8.56 14.34
C GLY A 111 -13.96 9.66 15.15
N TYR A 112 -12.67 9.41 15.38
CA TYR A 112 -11.56 10.33 15.07
C TYR A 112 -10.94 11.25 16.18
N SER A 113 -9.67 10.91 16.50
CA SER A 113 -8.53 11.70 17.04
C SER A 113 -8.64 12.25 18.49
N GLU A 114 -7.61 12.33 19.32
CA GLU A 114 -6.20 12.74 19.09
C GLU A 114 -5.17 11.67 19.49
N GLY A 115 -4.26 11.40 18.56
CA GLY A 115 -3.11 10.52 18.78
C GLY A 115 -2.33 10.36 17.48
N TYR A 116 -2.05 11.47 16.80
CA TYR A 116 -1.25 11.44 15.59
C TYR A 116 0.15 10.94 15.92
N LEU A 117 0.53 9.83 15.26
CA LEU A 117 1.92 9.50 14.94
C LEU A 117 2.90 9.60 16.13
N THR A 118 2.50 9.17 17.34
CA THR A 118 3.45 9.16 18.45
C THR A 118 4.49 8.08 18.19
N VAL A 119 5.71 8.55 17.97
CA VAL A 119 6.88 7.77 17.65
C VAL A 119 7.45 7.18 18.94
N TYR A 120 7.43 5.86 19.07
CA TYR A 120 8.05 5.17 20.21
C TYR A 120 9.35 4.48 19.78
N PRO A 121 10.45 4.66 20.52
CA PRO A 121 11.73 4.02 20.20
C PRO A 121 11.73 2.51 20.49
N THR A 122 10.85 2.01 21.36
CA THR A 122 10.65 0.58 21.62
C THR A 122 9.22 0.24 22.05
N LEU A 123 8.82 -1.03 21.90
CA LEU A 123 7.54 -1.58 22.37
C LEU A 123 7.37 -1.49 23.90
N ASP A 124 8.46 -1.59 24.66
CA ASP A 124 8.42 -1.51 26.13
C ASP A 124 8.18 -0.08 26.62
N VAL A 125 8.74 0.92 25.93
CA VAL A 125 8.45 2.35 26.21
C VAL A 125 6.97 2.64 25.97
N ARG A 126 6.36 2.08 24.92
CA ARG A 126 4.90 2.16 24.72
C ARG A 126 4.15 1.52 25.89
N ARG A 127 4.51 0.32 26.32
CA ARG A 127 3.81 -0.40 27.40
C ARG A 127 3.83 0.35 28.72
N GLN A 128 4.91 1.05 29.04
CA GLN A 128 5.00 1.89 30.24
C GLN A 128 4.11 3.13 30.18
N ILE A 129 3.95 3.73 28.99
CA ILE A 129 3.18 4.96 28.79
C ILE A 129 1.68 4.67 28.61
N VAL A 130 1.33 3.63 27.86
CA VAL A 130 -0.06 3.27 27.51
C VAL A 130 -0.66 2.27 28.51
N GLY A 131 0.16 1.42 29.14
CA GLY A 131 -0.27 0.43 30.13
C GLY A 131 -0.47 0.98 31.55
N GLY A 132 -0.38 2.31 31.74
CA GLY A 132 -0.66 2.98 33.02
C GLY A 132 -2.13 3.34 33.24
N GLY A 133 -3.00 3.09 32.25
CA GLY A 133 -4.45 3.16 32.42
C GLY A 133 -4.97 1.84 32.99
N ASN A 134 -5.33 1.84 34.27
CA ASN A 134 -5.88 0.70 35.00
C ASN A 134 -7.01 -0.02 34.23
N CYS A 135 -7.03 -1.35 34.37
CA CYS A 135 -8.22 -2.17 34.18
C CYS A 135 -9.41 -1.66 35.01
#